data_AF-A0A3D0MI42-F1
#
_entry.id   AF-A0A3D0MI42-F1
#
_cell.length_a   1.000
_cell.length_b   1.000
_cell.length_c   1.000
_cell.angle_alpha   90.00
_cell.angle_beta   90.00
_cell.angle_gamma   90.00
#
_symmetry.space_group_name_H-M   'P 1'
#
loop_
_entity.id
_entity.type
_entity.pdbx_description
1 polymer ?
#
loop_
_entity_poly.entity_id
_entity_poly.type
_entity_poly.pdbx_seq_one_letter_code
_entity_poly.pdbx_strand_id
1 'polypeptide(L)'
;MKLVVFAASNSNHSINKQLVTHAARLLSGIGVLETATNSAPHFGADLRGSLSIPRFNDNFDTTSGQLTNAELQAKLEATVATLLG
;
A
#
# COMPACT_ATOMS: atom_id res chain seq x y z
N MET A 1 8.34 13.33 -9.81
CA MET A 1 8.64 11.89 -9.61
C MET A 1 7.31 11.16 -9.52
N LYS A 2 7.08 10.12 -10.33
CA LYS A 2 5.80 9.36 -10.33
C LYS A 2 5.85 8.30 -9.23
N LEU A 3 4.80 8.21 -8.39
CA LEU A 3 4.77 7.33 -7.23
C LEU A 3 3.49 6.49 -7.19
N VAL A 4 3.63 5.21 -6.83
CA VAL A 4 2.54 4.32 -6.39
C VAL A 4 2.85 3.86 -4.97
N VAL A 5 1.82 3.89 -4.12
CA VAL A 5 1.93 3.51 -2.71
C VAL A 5 1.19 2.21 -2.46
N PHE A 6 1.88 1.25 -1.86
CA PHE A 6 1.31 -0.02 -1.40
C PHE A 6 1.30 -0.08 0.13
N ALA A 7 0.15 -0.42 0.70
CA ALA A 7 0.06 -0.77 2.11
C ALA A 7 -0.36 -2.24 2.25
N ALA A 8 0.52 -3.03 2.86
CA ALA A 8 0.28 -4.41 3.20
C ALA A 8 0.77 -4.65 4.63
N SER A 9 -0.10 -5.15 5.50
CA SER A 9 0.26 -5.43 6.89
C SER A 9 -0.37 -6.76 7.32
N ASN A 10 0.44 -7.72 7.76
CA ASN A 10 -0.01 -9.07 8.09
C ASN A 10 0.55 -9.68 9.40
N SER A 11 1.29 -8.93 10.22
CA SER A 11 1.87 -9.47 11.48
C SER A 11 1.42 -8.65 12.69
N ASN A 12 1.32 -9.22 13.88
CA ASN A 12 1.14 -8.42 15.12
C ASN A 12 2.47 -8.16 15.86
N HIS A 13 3.60 -8.51 15.24
CA HIS A 13 4.93 -8.53 15.88
C HIS A 13 6.04 -7.76 15.14
N SER A 14 5.71 -7.06 14.04
CA SER A 14 6.69 -6.23 13.31
C SER A 14 6.91 -4.90 14.01
N ILE A 15 8.17 -4.55 14.30
CA ILE A 15 8.56 -3.21 14.78
C ILE A 15 8.08 -2.12 13.81
N ASN A 16 8.19 -2.35 12.50
CA ASN A 16 7.71 -1.40 11.49
C ASN A 16 6.19 -1.25 11.55
N LYS A 17 5.43 -2.33 11.78
CA LYS A 17 3.98 -2.23 11.98
C LYS A 17 3.63 -1.60 13.32
N GLN A 18 4.35 -1.87 14.40
CA GLN A 18 4.09 -1.24 15.70
C GLN A 18 4.35 0.27 15.63
N LEU A 19 5.44 0.69 14.98
CA LEU A 19 5.77 2.09 14.75
C LEU A 19 4.70 2.77 13.89
N VAL A 20 4.32 2.14 12.78
CA VAL A 20 3.28 2.64 11.88
C VAL A 20 1.89 2.63 12.53
N THR A 21 1.56 1.61 13.33
CA THR A 21 0.28 1.50 14.06
C THR A 21 0.22 2.51 15.20
N HIS A 22 1.33 2.77 15.87
CA HIS A 22 1.43 3.79 16.92
C HIS A 22 1.30 5.18 16.30
N ALA A 23 2.03 5.47 15.23
CA ALA A 23 1.88 6.71 14.46
C ALA A 23 0.45 6.89 13.92
N ALA A 24 -0.16 5.85 13.33
CA ALA A 24 -1.54 5.89 12.84
C ALA A 24 -2.57 6.03 13.97
N ARG A 25 -2.32 5.46 15.16
CA ARG A 25 -3.17 5.67 16.35
C ARG A 25 -3.12 7.10 16.85
N LEU A 26 -1.95 7.74 16.81
CA LEU A 26 -1.79 9.16 17.14
C LEU A 26 -2.47 10.07 16.10
N LEU A 27 -2.62 9.59 14.87
CA LEU A 27 -3.34 10.24 13.78
C LEU A 27 -4.83 9.84 13.71
N SER A 28 -5.36 9.26 14.80
CA SER A 28 -6.73 8.73 15.02
C SER A 28 -7.74 9.03 13.90
N GLY A 29 -7.70 8.23 12.83
CA GLY A 29 -8.68 8.32 11.75
C GLY A 29 -8.14 7.97 10.36
N ILE A 30 -6.83 8.10 10.14
CA ILE A 30 -6.23 8.06 8.81
C ILE A 30 -5.43 6.76 8.64
N GLY A 31 -5.76 5.93 7.64
CA GLY A 31 -5.02 4.70 7.35
C GLY A 31 -3.58 4.97 6.89
N VAL A 32 -2.68 3.98 6.98
CA VAL A 32 -1.27 4.13 6.53
C VAL A 32 -1.18 4.54 5.06
N LEU A 33 -1.97 3.90 4.22
CA LEU A 33 -2.06 4.23 2.79
C LEU A 33 -2.55 5.66 2.58
N GLU A 34 -3.55 6.06 3.35
CA GLU A 34 -4.15 7.39 3.28
C GLU A 34 -3.17 8.46 3.79
N THR A 35 -2.42 8.19 4.86
CA THR A 35 -1.37 9.08 5.35
C THR A 35 -0.25 9.24 4.32
N ALA A 36 0.18 8.15 3.71
CA ALA A 36 1.20 8.17 2.65
C ALA A 36 0.69 8.89 1.38
N THR A 37 -0.57 8.67 1.00
CA THR A 37 -1.20 9.34 -0.14
C THR A 37 -1.40 10.83 0.12
N ASN A 38 -1.83 11.22 1.32
CA ASN A 38 -2.04 12.62 1.68
C ASN A 38 -0.72 13.38 1.85
N SER A 39 0.33 12.72 2.32
CA SER A 39 1.64 13.35 2.53
C SER A 39 2.48 13.46 1.24
N ALA A 40 2.38 12.51 0.32
CA ALA A 40 3.24 12.46 -0.86
C ALA A 40 3.22 13.74 -1.74
N PRO A 41 2.07 14.42 -2.01
CA PRO A 41 2.05 15.67 -2.76
C PRO A 41 2.86 16.79 -2.09
N HIS A 42 2.88 16.86 -0.76
CA HIS A 42 3.67 17.85 -0.01
C HIS A 42 5.18 17.68 -0.20
N PHE A 43 5.62 16.50 -0.65
CA PHE A 43 7.01 16.19 -1.00
C PHE A 43 7.27 16.24 -2.52
N GLY A 44 6.36 16.82 -3.31
CA GLY A 44 6.53 16.94 -4.77
C GLY A 44 6.32 15.63 -5.52
N ALA A 45 5.65 14.65 -4.90
CA ALA A 45 5.27 13.43 -5.59
C ALA A 45 4.07 13.67 -6.52
N ASP A 46 4.12 13.03 -7.68
CA ASP A 46 3.00 12.93 -8.61
C ASP A 46 2.35 11.55 -8.42
N LEU A 47 1.28 11.52 -7.63
CA LEU A 47 0.57 10.29 -7.27
C LEU A 47 -0.28 9.81 -8.44
N ARG A 48 0.08 8.63 -8.96
CA ARG A 48 -0.65 8.01 -10.08
C ARG A 48 -1.57 6.88 -9.66
N GLY A 49 -1.45 6.41 -8.42
CA GLY A 49 -2.34 5.41 -7.86
C GLY A 49 -1.96 4.99 -6.45
N SER A 50 -2.93 4.39 -5.75
CA SER A 50 -2.76 3.80 -4.43
C SER A 50 -3.55 2.50 -4.35
N LEU A 51 -2.95 1.47 -3.76
CA LEU A 51 -3.60 0.16 -3.64
C LEU A 51 -3.37 -0.42 -2.26
N SER A 52 -4.46 -0.89 -1.65
CA SER A 52 -4.44 -1.64 -0.40
C SER A 52 -4.62 -3.12 -0.68
N ILE A 53 -3.75 -3.96 -0.13
CA ILE A 53 -3.84 -5.42 -0.26
C ILE A 53 -4.29 -5.98 1.10
N PRO A 54 -5.58 -6.33 1.26
CA PRO A 54 -6.06 -6.92 2.50
C PRO A 54 -5.45 -8.30 2.69
N ARG A 55 -5.25 -8.70 3.95
CA ARG A 55 -4.77 -10.06 4.31
C ARG A 55 -3.62 -10.52 3.41
N PHE A 56 -2.54 -9.74 3.38
CA PHE A 56 -1.44 -9.93 2.43
C PHE A 56 -0.91 -11.37 2.37
N ASN A 57 -0.78 -12.05 3.52
CA ASN A 57 -0.34 -13.46 3.56
C ASN A 57 -1.30 -14.43 2.86
N ASP A 58 -2.58 -14.10 2.77
CA ASP A 58 -3.59 -14.95 2.15
C ASP A 58 -3.69 -14.65 0.64
N ASN A 59 -3.34 -13.41 0.24
CA ASN A 59 -3.50 -12.91 -1.11
C ASN A 59 -2.19 -12.79 -1.91
N PHE A 60 -1.04 -13.09 -1.33
CA PHE A 60 0.27 -12.98 -1.99
C PHE A 60 1.08 -14.27 -1.85
N ASP A 61 1.46 -14.85 -2.98
CA ASP A 61 2.36 -16.00 -3.02
C ASP A 61 3.81 -15.52 -3.08
N THR A 62 4.54 -15.78 -2.00
CA THR A 62 5.96 -15.42 -1.87
C THR A 62 6.89 -16.23 -2.78
N THR A 63 6.43 -17.37 -3.30
CA THR A 63 7.21 -18.23 -4.21
C THR A 63 7.13 -17.73 -5.64
N SER A 64 5.91 -17.46 -6.14
CA SER A 64 5.70 -16.90 -7.48
C SER A 64 5.86 -15.38 -7.54
N GLY A 65 5.82 -14.69 -6.40
CA GLY A 65 5.88 -13.24 -6.32
C GLY A 65 4.63 -12.53 -6.83
N GLN A 66 3.47 -13.21 -6.81
CA GLN A 66 2.22 -12.72 -7.41
C GLN A 66 1.07 -12.67 -6.41
N LEU A 67 0.06 -11.84 -6.72
CA LEU A 67 -1.19 -11.88 -6.00
C LEU A 67 -2.00 -13.11 -6.43
N THR A 68 -2.41 -13.91 -5.45
CA THR A 68 -3.22 -15.13 -5.69
C THR A 68 -4.66 -14.80 -6.03
N ASN A 69 -5.13 -13.61 -5.62
CA ASN A 69 -6.45 -13.11 -5.95
C ASN A 69 -6.43 -12.37 -7.30
N ALA A 70 -7.15 -12.93 -8.28
CA ALA A 70 -7.21 -12.40 -9.64
C ALA A 70 -7.77 -10.96 -9.72
N GLU A 71 -8.71 -10.58 -8.84
CA GLU A 71 -9.26 -9.22 -8.81
C GLU A 71 -8.22 -8.22 -8.28
N LEU A 72 -7.48 -8.59 -7.23
CA LEU A 72 -6.40 -7.76 -6.70
C LEU A 72 -5.24 -7.65 -7.70
N GLN A 73 -4.93 -8.74 -8.42
CA GLN A 73 -3.93 -8.74 -9.49
C GLN A 73 -4.33 -7.80 -10.64
N ALA A 74 -5.59 -7.87 -11.11
CA ALA A 74 -6.09 -6.98 -12.15
C ALA A 74 -6.07 -5.50 -11.70
N LYS A 75 -6.43 -5.22 -10.44
CA LYS A 75 -6.34 -3.87 -9.86
C LYS A 75 -4.90 -3.37 -9.79
N LEU A 76 -3.95 -4.24 -9.44
CA LEU A 76 -2.52 -3.93 -9.43
C LEU A 76 -2.04 -3.55 -10.83
N GLU A 77 -2.33 -4.37 -11.84
CA GLU A 77 -1.93 -4.11 -13.23
C GLU A 77 -2.52 -2.79 -13.76
N ALA A 78 -3.80 -2.54 -13.52
CA ALA A 78 -4.45 -1.29 -13.89
C ALA A 78 -3.81 -0.08 -13.21
N THR A 79 -3.46 -0.19 -11.92
CA THR A 79 -2.81 0.88 -11.15
C THR A 79 -1.37 1.12 -11.62
N VAL A 80 -0.63 0.08 -11.99
CA VAL A 80 0.73 0.22 -12.51
C VAL A 80 0.72 0.85 -13.90
N ALA A 81 -0.29 0.55 -14.73
CA ALA A 81 -0.42 1.15 -16.05
C ALA A 81 -0.51 2.69 -16.01
N THR A 82 -1.07 3.28 -14.94
CA THR A 82 -1.17 4.75 -14.80
C THR A 82 0.17 5.45 -14.56
N LEU A 83 1.21 4.71 -14.17
CA LEU A 83 2.58 5.24 -14.04
C LEU A 83 3.27 5.42 -15.40
N LEU A 84 2.91 4.60 -16.38
CA LEU A 84 3.58 4.54 -17.68
C LEU A 84 3.10 5.65 -18.65
N GLY A 85 1.92 6.23 -18.42
CA GLY A 85 1.45 7.45 -19.10
C GLY A 85 2.09 8.70 -18.50
#